data_AF-A0A533RQA4-F1
#
_entry.id   AF-A0A533RQA4-F1
#
_cell.length_a   1.000
_cell.length_b   1.000
_cell.length_c   1.000
_cell.angle_alpha   90.00
_cell.angle_beta   90.00
_cell.angle_gamma   90.00
#
_symmetry.space_group_name_H-M   'P 1'
#
loop_
_entity.id
_entity.type
_entity.pdbx_description
1 polymer ?
#
loop_
_entity_poly.entity_id
_entity_poly.type
_entity_poly.pdbx_seq_one_letter_code
_entity_poly.pdbx_strand_id
1 'polypeptide(L)' 'MNTKLTLRLDEKLIASAKRHSAQSGKSVSQLVSDYFALIEARDRDVEITPRVRSLRGVLAGSGLDERDYRRHLEDKHR' A
#
# COMPACT_ATOMS: atom_id res chain seq x y z
N MET A 1 16.91 -18.13 -4.36
CA MET A 1 18.33 -17.82 -4.08
C MET A 1 18.37 -16.67 -3.08
N ASN A 2 19.09 -16.81 -1.97
CA ASN A 2 19.27 -15.69 -1.04
C ASN A 2 20.59 -14.99 -1.37
N THR A 3 20.52 -13.72 -1.72
CA THR A 3 21.68 -12.86 -1.98
C THR A 3 21.81 -11.85 -0.84
N LYS A 4 23.05 -11.48 -0.50
CA LYS A 4 23.33 -10.54 0.59
C LYS A 4 23.61 -9.15 0.02
N LEU A 5 22.83 -8.17 0.46
CA LEU A 5 23.08 -6.76 0.21
C LEU A 5 23.87 -6.17 1.39
N THR A 6 25.00 -5.53 1.10
CA THR A 6 25.82 -4.82 2.11
C THR A 6 25.67 -3.33 1.89
N LEU A 7 25.22 -2.60 2.91
CA LEU A 7 25.00 -1.15 2.87
C LEU A 7 26.02 -0.45 3.76
N ARG A 8 26.52 0.73 3.33
CA ARG A 8 27.28 1.64 4.18
C ARG A 8 26.30 2.64 4.79
N LEU A 9 26.22 2.69 6.11
CA LEU A 9 25.26 3.49 6.87
C LEU A 9 25.96 4.09 8.08
N ASP A 10 25.47 5.22 8.57
CA ASP A 10 25.96 5.81 9.81
C ASP A 10 25.74 4.88 11.01
N GLU A 11 26.72 4.83 11.92
CA GLU A 11 26.67 3.94 13.10
C GLU A 11 25.42 4.19 13.96
N LYS A 12 25.02 5.45 14.11
CA LYS A 12 23.81 5.84 14.85
C LYS A 12 22.55 5.22 14.23
N LEU A 13 22.50 5.16 12.89
CA LEU A 13 21.39 4.57 12.16
C LEU A 13 21.37 3.05 12.33
N ILE A 14 22.54 2.40 12.26
CA ILE A 14 22.68 0.96 12.51
C ILE A 14 22.18 0.61 13.92
N ALA A 15 22.58 1.38 14.93
CA ALA A 15 22.16 1.19 16.31
C ALA A 15 20.64 1.36 16.48
N SER A 16 20.07 2.38 15.84
CA SER A 16 18.62 2.62 15.86
C SER A 16 17.84 1.46 15.23
N ALA A 17 18.29 0.98 14.07
CA ALA A 17 17.66 -0.12 13.35
C ALA A 17 17.68 -1.42 14.19
N LYS A 18 18.81 -1.77 14.81
CA LYS A 18 18.92 -2.95 15.68
C LYS A 18 18.02 -2.86 16.91
N ARG A 19 17.92 -1.68 17.53
CA ARG A 19 17.02 -1.46 18.69
C ARG A 19 15.57 -1.68 18.29
N HIS A 20 15.15 -1.11 17.15
CA HIS A 20 13.79 -1.29 16.64
C HIS A 20 13.51 -2.75 16.24
N SER A 21 14.48 -3.43 15.64
CA SER A 21 14.36 -4.85 15.28
C SER A 21 14.14 -5.72 16.52
N ALA A 22 14.88 -5.46 17.61
CA ALA A 22 14.72 -6.17 18.87
C ALA A 22 13.34 -5.95 19.50
N GLN A 23 12.82 -4.72 19.45
CA GLN A 23 11.50 -4.39 19.99
C GLN A 23 10.34 -4.96 19.17
N SER A 24 10.49 -5.00 17.84
CA SER A 24 9.45 -5.49 16.92
C SER A 24 9.45 -7.00 16.72
N GLY A 25 10.49 -7.71 17.18
CA GLY A 25 10.68 -9.15 16.92
C GLY A 25 11.04 -9.47 15.47
N LYS A 26 11.20 -8.47 14.60
CA LYS A 26 11.61 -8.64 13.20
C LYS A 26 13.13 -8.45 13.08
N SER A 27 13.78 -9.22 12.21
CA SER A 27 15.19 -8.96 11.88
C SER A 27 15.34 -7.66 11.08
N VAL A 28 16.50 -7.01 11.16
CA VAL A 28 16.80 -5.83 10.34
C VAL A 28 16.66 -6.16 8.85
N SER A 29 17.07 -7.35 8.42
CA SER A 29 16.88 -7.82 7.05
C SER A 29 15.40 -7.87 6.67
N GLN A 30 14.53 -8.39 7.53
CA GLN A 30 13.09 -8.42 7.26
C GLN A 30 12.51 -7.01 7.15
N LEU A 31 12.89 -6.09 8.04
CA LEU A 31 12.43 -4.70 8.00
C LEU A 31 12.80 -4.03 6.68
N VAL A 32 14.02 -4.25 6.19
CA VAL A 32 14.50 -3.69 4.92
C VAL A 32 13.80 -4.36 3.73
N SER A 33 13.59 -5.68 3.77
CA SER A 33 12.82 -6.40 2.74
C SER A 33 11.38 -5.89 2.66
N ASP A 34 10.70 -5.72 3.79
CA ASP A 34 9.34 -5.17 3.86
C ASP A 34 9.31 -3.76 3.23
N TYR A 35 10.31 -2.92 3.52
CA TYR A 35 10.41 -1.58 2.94
C TYR A 35 10.64 -1.60 1.43
N PHE A 36 11.52 -2.47 0.91
CA PHE A 36 11.74 -2.59 -0.53
C PHE A 36 10.49 -3.08 -1.27
N ALA A 37 9.71 -3.98 -0.66
CA ALA A 37 8.44 -4.41 -1.23
C ALA A 37 7.44 -3.24 -1.34
N LEU A 38 7.44 -2.30 -0.39
CA LEU A 38 6.61 -1.10 -0.45
C LEU A 38 7.06 -0.12 -1.54
N ILE A 39 8.36 0.00 -1.79
CA ILE A 39 8.88 0.81 -2.91
C ILE A 39 8.40 0.21 -4.23
N GLU A 40 8.56 -1.10 -4.41
CA GLU A 40 8.10 -1.79 -5.61
C GLU A 40 6.58 -1.65 -5.80
N ALA A 41 5.80 -1.76 -4.73
CA ALA A 41 4.35 -1.62 -4.80
C ALA A 41 3.89 -0.19 -5.15
N ARG A 42 4.67 0.84 -4.81
CA ARG A 42 4.38 2.23 -5.20
C ARG A 42 4.68 2.49 -6.68
N ASP A 43 5.71 1.84 -7.21
CA ASP A 43 6.17 2.03 -8.59
C ASP A 43 5.36 1.21 -9.60
N ARG A 44 4.61 0.20 -9.11
CA ARG A 44 3.54 -0.38 -9.91
C ARG A 44 2.40 0.63 -9.96
N ASP A 45 2.26 1.31 -11.09
CA ASP A 45 0.96 1.75 -11.56
C ASP A 45 0.02 0.55 -11.35
N VAL A 46 -0.92 0.67 -10.41
CA VAL A 46 -1.89 -0.39 -10.19
C VAL A 46 -2.60 -0.55 -11.52
N GLU A 47 -2.28 -1.61 -12.25
CA GLU A 47 -2.92 -1.89 -13.53
C GLU A 47 -4.40 -2.12 -13.24
N ILE A 48 -5.16 -1.05 -13.45
CA ILE A 48 -6.60 -1.09 -13.27
C ILE A 48 -7.12 -2.03 -14.36
N THR A 49 -7.76 -3.11 -13.93
CA THR A 49 -8.36 -4.08 -14.86
C THR A 49 -9.26 -3.35 -15.87
N PRO A 50 -9.41 -3.85 -17.12
CA PRO A 50 -10.20 -3.16 -18.15
C PRO A 50 -11.60 -2.75 -17.68
N ARG A 51 -12.26 -3.60 -16.88
CA ARG A 51 -13.59 -3.32 -16.30
C ARG A 51 -13.57 -2.17 -15.28
N VAL A 52 -12.59 -2.12 -14.40
CA VAL A 52 -12.51 -1.02 -13.43
C VAL A 52 -12.12 0.28 -14.15
N ARG A 53 -11.29 0.19 -15.19
CA ARG A 53 -10.93 1.34 -16.04
C ARG A 53 -12.15 1.92 -16.75
N SER A 54 -13.04 1.07 -17.27
CA SER A 54 -14.27 1.53 -17.94
C SER A 54 -15.28 2.17 -16.99
N LEU A 55 -15.25 1.83 -15.70
CA LEU A 55 -16.14 2.39 -14.68
C LEU A 55 -15.57 3.64 -14.01
N ARG A 56 -14.24 3.83 -14.00
CA ARG A 56 -13.59 4.95 -13.34
C ARG A 56 -14.03 6.27 -13.99
N GLY A 57 -14.71 7.12 -13.22
CA GLY A 57 -15.13 8.44 -13.67
C GLY A 57 -16.45 8.49 -14.44
N VAL A 58 -17.16 7.36 -14.61
CA VAL A 58 -18.47 7.33 -15.31
C VAL A 58 -19.52 8.24 -14.65
N LEU A 59 -19.42 8.47 -13.35
CA LEU A 59 -20.30 9.36 -12.60
C LEU A 59 -19.72 10.76 -12.37
N ALA A 60 -18.58 11.08 -12.98
CA ALA A 60 -17.99 12.42 -12.85
C ALA A 60 -18.94 13.47 -13.43
N GLY A 61 -19.27 14.50 -12.63
CA GLY A 61 -20.21 15.54 -13.03
C GLY A 61 -21.69 15.16 -13.01
N SER A 62 -22.03 13.94 -12.55
CA SER A 62 -23.44 13.49 -12.45
C SER A 62 -24.25 14.21 -11.37
N GLY A 63 -23.59 14.91 -10.45
CA GLY A 63 -24.23 15.53 -9.28
C GLY A 63 -24.70 14.53 -8.21
N LEU A 64 -24.51 13.23 -8.45
CA LEU A 64 -24.83 12.18 -7.49
C LEU A 64 -23.82 12.18 -6.35
N ASP A 65 -24.32 11.97 -5.14
CA ASP A 65 -23.50 11.82 -3.94
C ASP A 65 -23.78 10.51 -3.21
N GLU A 66 -23.07 10.32 -2.09
CA GLU A 66 -23.16 9.09 -1.31
C GLU A 66 -24.56 8.86 -0.70
N ARG A 67 -25.33 9.93 -0.47
CA ARG A 67 -26.70 9.83 0.05
C ARG A 67 -27.65 9.24 -0.98
N ASP A 68 -27.44 9.55 -2.26
CA ASP A 68 -28.21 8.95 -3.35
C ASP A 68 -27.97 7.44 -3.43
N TYR A 69 -26.73 7.02 -3.22
CA TYR A 69 -26.39 5.59 -3.16
C TYR A 69 -27.01 4.89 -1.95
N ARG A 70 -26.97 5.51 -0.76
CA ARG A 70 -27.61 4.95 0.44
C ARG A 70 -29.11 4.78 0.27
N ARG A 71 -29.80 5.79 -0.28
CA ARG A 71 -31.24 5.72 -0.58
C ARG A 71 -31.56 4.59 -1.58
N HIS A 72 -30.74 4.45 -2.63
CA HIS A 72 -30.88 3.33 -3.56
C HIS A 72 -30.77 1.96 -2.87
N LEU A 73 -29.83 1.80 -1.92
CA LEU A 73 -29.69 0.55 -1.18
C LEU A 73 -30.91 0.26 -0.29
N GLU A 74 -31.45 1.27 0.38
CA GLU A 74 -32.67 1.14 1.19
C GLU A 74 -33.86 0.67 0.34
N ASP A 75 -34.07 1.29 -0.83
CA ASP A 75 -35.14 0.92 -1.76
C ASP A 75 -34.94 -0.48 -2.35
N LYS A 76 -33.69 -0.86 -2.65
CA LYS A 76 -33.35 -2.16 -3.25
C LYS A 76 -33.56 -3.33 -2.31
N HIS A 77 -33.36 -3.13 -1.01
CA HIS A 77 -33.44 -4.17 0.02
C HIS A 77 -34.77 -4.17 0.79
N ARG A 78 -35.75 -3.42 0.28
CA ARG A 78 -37.13 -3.42 0.75
C ARG A 78 -37.96 -4.49 0.05
#